data_AF-A0A920TNQ2-F1
#
_entry.id   AF-A0A920TNQ2-F1
#
_cell.length_a   1.000
_cell.length_b   1.000
_cell.length_c   1.000
_cell.angle_alpha   90.00
_cell.angle_beta   90.00
_cell.angle_gamma   90.00
#
_symmetry.space_group_name_H-M   'P 1'
#
loop_
_entity.id
_entity.type
_entity.pdbx_description
1 polymer ?
#
loop_
_entity_poly.entity_id
_entity_poly.type
_entity_poly.pdbx_seq_one_letter_code
_entity_poly.pdbx_strand_id
1 'polypeptide(L)'
;MKNLENISCGSLTKKEVGSVIKLCGWIHRRRDHGGVIFFDLRDESGVVQVVYNPDDEDSFALAESCRNEYVISVEGKVRERPDGTVNPEMDTGEIEVVGSSLEILNSSLPTPFQLDEYASVGEETRLRYRFLDF
;
A
#
# COMPACT_ATOMS: atom_id res chain seq x y z
N MET A 1 -18.76 1.42 17.03
CA MET A 1 -17.43 1.31 16.38
C MET A 1 -16.67 2.59 16.65
N LYS A 2 -15.40 2.52 17.06
CA LYS A 2 -14.55 3.71 17.11
C LYS A 2 -14.28 4.12 15.66
N ASN A 3 -14.63 5.34 15.28
CA ASN A 3 -14.14 5.90 14.02
C ASN A 3 -12.65 6.16 14.20
N LEU A 4 -11.80 5.35 13.56
CA LEU A 4 -10.37 5.63 13.47
C LEU A 4 -10.18 6.79 12.50
N GLU A 5 -9.36 7.76 12.90
CA GLU A 5 -8.93 8.82 11.99
C GLU A 5 -7.95 8.25 10.97
N ASN A 6 -8.02 8.73 9.73
CA ASN A 6 -7.13 8.32 8.67
C ASN A 6 -5.74 8.94 8.90
N ILE A 7 -4.71 8.11 8.86
CA ILE A 7 -3.31 8.53 8.96
C ILE A 7 -2.70 8.53 7.56
N SER A 8 -1.78 9.46 7.30
CA SER A 8 -1.05 9.51 6.03
C SER A 8 0.02 8.42 5.99
N CYS A 9 0.10 7.67 4.89
CA CYS A 9 0.93 6.48 4.71
C CYS A 9 2.41 6.71 5.04
N GLY A 10 3.02 7.72 4.44
CA GLY A 10 4.43 8.09 4.65
C GLY A 10 4.73 8.77 5.99
N SER A 11 3.71 9.10 6.78
CA SER A 11 3.90 9.73 8.10
C SER A 11 4.16 8.72 9.24
N LEU A 12 3.99 7.42 8.96
CA LEU A 12 4.15 6.37 9.98
C LEU A 12 5.60 6.18 10.40
N THR A 13 5.81 6.04 11.71
CA THR A 13 7.11 5.79 12.32
C THR A 13 7.04 4.64 13.33
N LYS A 14 8.17 4.35 13.97
CA LYS A 14 8.22 3.40 15.11
C LYS A 14 7.33 3.80 16.29
N LYS A 15 6.94 5.08 16.43
CA LYS A 15 6.08 5.54 17.53
C LYS A 15 4.68 4.93 17.48
N GLU A 16 4.22 4.55 16.29
CA GLU A 16 2.90 4.00 16.06
C GLU A 16 2.86 2.47 16.28
N VAL A 17 4.00 1.81 16.49
CA VAL A 17 4.09 0.35 16.69
C VAL A 17 3.15 -0.12 17.80
N GLY A 18 2.37 -1.15 17.49
CA GLY A 18 1.35 -1.72 18.38
C GLY A 18 -0.04 -1.09 18.24
N SER A 19 -0.15 0.07 17.60
CA SER A 19 -1.42 0.77 17.38
C SER A 19 -2.21 0.17 16.23
N VAL A 20 -3.54 0.24 16.33
CA VAL A 20 -4.45 -0.03 15.21
C VAL A 20 -4.78 1.30 14.55
N ILE A 21 -4.57 1.35 13.23
CA ILE A 21 -4.68 2.57 12.43
C ILE A 21 -5.58 2.34 11.23
N LYS A 22 -5.99 3.44 10.59
CA LYS A 22 -6.66 3.43 9.29
C LYS A 22 -5.83 4.20 8.27
N LEU A 23 -5.67 3.63 7.09
CA LEU A 23 -4.96 4.21 5.94
C LEU A 23 -5.87 4.21 4.73
N CYS A 24 -5.67 5.16 3.82
CA CYS A 24 -6.28 5.21 2.51
C CYS A 24 -5.22 5.58 1.48
N GLY A 25 -5.21 4.91 0.33
CA GLY A 25 -4.22 5.21 -0.71
C GLY A 25 -4.35 4.32 -1.94
N TRP A 26 -3.37 4.43 -2.83
CA TRP A 26 -3.23 3.63 -4.04
C TRP A 26 -2.27 2.47 -3.82
N ILE A 27 -2.62 1.28 -4.31
CA ILE A 27 -1.69 0.15 -4.35
C ILE A 27 -0.63 0.42 -5.41
N HIS A 28 0.50 1.00 -5.01
CA HIS A 28 1.61 1.31 -5.92
C HIS A 28 2.23 0.03 -6.47
N ARG A 29 2.44 -0.97 -5.60
CA ARG A 29 2.96 -2.27 -5.99
C ARG A 29 2.30 -3.38 -5.20
N ARG A 30 1.84 -4.42 -5.90
CA ARG A 30 1.43 -5.70 -5.32
C ARG A 30 2.53 -6.74 -5.49
N ARG A 31 2.87 -7.42 -4.41
CA ARG A 31 3.79 -8.57 -4.39
C ARG A 31 3.09 -9.74 -3.72
N ASP A 32 3.22 -10.92 -4.31
CA ASP A 32 2.59 -12.15 -3.86
C ASP A 32 3.66 -13.23 -3.75
N HIS A 33 3.90 -13.70 -2.54
CA HIS A 33 4.92 -14.70 -2.24
C HIS A 33 4.32 -16.09 -1.98
N GLY A 34 3.14 -16.38 -2.57
CA GLY A 34 2.56 -17.74 -2.54
C GLY A 34 2.08 -18.14 -1.16
N GLY A 35 1.42 -17.21 -0.46
CA GLY A 35 0.91 -17.42 0.90
C GLY A 35 0.94 -16.16 1.77
N VAL A 36 1.55 -15.07 1.31
CA VAL A 36 1.51 -13.76 1.94
C VAL A 36 1.48 -12.69 0.86
N ILE A 37 0.59 -11.71 1.00
CA ILE A 37 0.43 -10.61 0.05
C ILE A 37 0.97 -9.33 0.66
N PHE A 38 1.77 -8.61 -0.10
CA PHE A 38 2.32 -7.32 0.28
C PHE A 38 1.83 -6.25 -0.69
N PHE A 39 1.34 -5.14 -0.13
CA PHE A 39 1.08 -3.91 -0.86
C PHE A 39 2.05 -2.84 -0.41
N ASP A 40 2.65 -2.16 -1.37
CA ASP A 40 3.21 -0.84 -1.14
C ASP A 40 2.04 0.15 -1.35
N LEU A 41 1.46 0.64 -0.26
CA LEU A 41 0.36 1.58 -0.26
C LEU A 41 0.93 3.00 -0.27
N ARG A 42 0.55 3.79 -1.29
CA ARG A 42 1.04 5.15 -1.52
C ARG A 42 -0.08 6.16 -1.33
N ASP A 43 0.24 7.26 -0.67
CA ASP A 43 -0.52 8.51 -0.74
C ASP A 43 0.44 9.69 -1.01
N GLU A 44 -0.03 10.93 -0.86
CA GLU A 44 0.78 12.14 -1.10
C GLU A 44 1.96 12.29 -0.11
N SER A 45 1.91 11.62 1.03
CA SER A 45 2.95 11.71 2.06
C SER A 45 4.08 10.70 1.88
N GLY A 46 3.85 9.64 1.09
CA GLY A 46 4.84 8.60 0.83
C GLY A 46 4.24 7.21 0.74
N VAL A 47 5.07 6.20 0.97
CA VAL A 47 4.72 4.78 0.80
C VAL A 47 4.86 4.04 2.13
N VAL A 48 3.94 3.13 2.43
CA VAL A 48 4.06 2.16 3.53
C VAL A 48 3.72 0.75 3.06
N GLN A 49 4.39 -0.24 3.62
CA GLN A 49 4.07 -1.64 3.36
C GLN A 49 2.89 -2.11 4.21
N VAL A 50 1.90 -2.69 3.56
CA VAL A 50 0.78 -3.42 4.18
C VAL A 50 0.95 -4.90 3.85
N VAL A 51 0.83 -5.76 4.86
CA VAL A 51 0.92 -7.22 4.72
C VAL A 51 -0.41 -7.88 5.07
N TYR A 52 -0.86 -8.80 4.22
CA TYR A 52 -2.03 -9.65 4.44
C TYR A 52 -1.59 -11.11 4.57
N ASN A 53 -1.96 -11.72 5.70
CA ASN A 53 -1.69 -13.11 6.01
C ASN A 53 -2.93 -13.97 5.69
N PRO A 54 -2.75 -15.26 5.35
CA PRO A 54 -3.85 -16.13 4.94
C PRO A 54 -4.75 -16.55 6.11
N ASP A 55 -4.29 -16.33 7.35
CA ASP A 55 -5.06 -16.60 8.57
C ASP A 55 -6.32 -15.73 8.69
N ASP A 56 -6.37 -14.59 7.96
CA ASP A 56 -7.49 -13.66 7.93
C ASP A 56 -8.19 -13.74 6.56
N GLU A 57 -8.97 -14.81 6.38
CA GLU A 57 -9.49 -15.27 5.07
C GLU A 57 -10.22 -14.17 4.27
N ASP A 58 -11.06 -13.37 4.92
CA ASP A 58 -11.87 -12.33 4.25
C ASP A 58 -10.98 -11.22 3.67
N SER A 59 -10.06 -10.71 4.47
CA SER A 59 -9.14 -9.64 4.05
C SER A 59 -8.12 -10.16 3.03
N PHE A 60 -7.67 -11.41 3.17
CA PHE A 60 -6.76 -12.05 2.25
C PHE A 60 -7.39 -12.27 0.86
N ALA A 61 -8.62 -12.80 0.81
CA ALA A 61 -9.33 -13.02 -0.46
C ALA A 61 -9.56 -11.71 -1.23
N LEU A 62 -9.90 -10.62 -0.52
CA LEU A 62 -9.99 -9.29 -1.14
C LEU A 62 -8.62 -8.82 -1.64
N ALA A 63 -7.56 -9.01 -0.85
CA ALA A 63 -6.20 -8.65 -1.25
C ALA A 63 -5.69 -9.43 -2.49
N GLU A 64 -6.12 -10.68 -2.69
CA GLU A 64 -5.85 -11.46 -3.91
C GLU A 64 -6.48 -10.83 -5.16
N SER A 65 -7.67 -10.25 -5.01
CA SER A 65 -8.41 -9.62 -6.11
C SER A 65 -7.84 -8.27 -6.54
N CYS A 66 -7.15 -7.58 -5.63
CA CYS A 66 -6.57 -6.26 -5.86
C CYS A 66 -5.49 -6.25 -6.96
N ARG A 67 -5.39 -5.12 -7.66
CA ARG A 67 -4.35 -4.86 -8.67
C ARG A 67 -3.66 -3.52 -8.36
N ASN A 68 -2.55 -3.26 -9.05
CA ASN A 68 -1.88 -1.96 -8.94
C ASN A 68 -2.86 -0.82 -9.27
N GLU A 69 -2.67 0.31 -8.60
CA GLU A 69 -3.46 1.53 -8.67
C GLU A 69 -4.92 1.43 -8.22
N TYR A 70 -5.33 0.32 -7.60
CA TYR A 70 -6.59 0.29 -6.86
C TYR A 70 -6.53 1.29 -5.69
N VAL A 71 -7.63 1.99 -5.45
CA VAL A 71 -7.81 2.84 -4.28
C VAL A 71 -8.45 2.01 -3.18
N ILE A 72 -7.75 1.87 -2.06
CA ILE A 72 -8.19 1.04 -0.95
C ILE A 72 -8.19 1.81 0.36
N SER A 73 -9.04 1.37 1.29
CA SER A 73 -8.92 1.67 2.71
C SER A 73 -8.46 0.43 3.45
N VAL A 74 -7.52 0.62 4.38
CA VAL A 74 -6.94 -0.43 5.19
C VAL A 74 -7.14 -0.07 6.64
N GLU A 75 -7.65 -1.02 7.44
CA GLU A 75 -7.49 -0.98 8.90
C GLU A 75 -6.54 -2.10 9.30
N GLY A 76 -5.56 -1.78 10.14
CA GLY A 76 -4.51 -2.73 10.47
C GLY A 76 -3.64 -2.31 11.63
N LYS A 77 -2.80 -3.23 12.10
CA LYS A 77 -1.91 -3.04 13.23
C LYS A 77 -0.50 -2.73 12.76
N VAL A 78 0.08 -1.63 13.23
CA VAL A 78 1.49 -1.30 12.97
C VAL A 78 2.39 -2.23 13.77
N ARG A 79 3.40 -2.80 13.10
CA ARG A 79 4.48 -3.54 13.74
C ARG A 79 5.83 -3.18 13.16
N GLU A 80 6.88 -3.49 13.90
CA GLU A 80 8.22 -3.51 13.33
C GLU A 80 8.31 -4.60 12.27
N ARG A 81 9.05 -4.31 11.20
CA ARG A 81 9.36 -5.33 10.21
C ARG A 81 10.22 -6.43 10.83
N PRO A 82 10.05 -7.70 10.41
CA PRO A 82 10.95 -8.78 10.81
C PRO A 82 12.42 -8.46 10.49
N ASP A 83 13.33 -8.99 11.30
CA ASP A 83 14.77 -8.84 11.09
C ASP A 83 15.18 -9.22 9.67
N GLY A 84 16.00 -8.38 9.03
CA GLY A 84 16.45 -8.57 7.65
C GLY A 84 15.45 -8.14 6.57
N THR A 85 14.27 -7.63 6.94
CA THR A 85 13.27 -7.13 5.98
C THR A 85 13.06 -5.60 6.02
N VAL A 86 13.85 -4.91 6.86
CA VAL A 86 13.93 -3.45 6.91
C VAL A 86 14.40 -2.92 5.55
N ASN A 87 13.68 -1.93 5.02
CA ASN A 87 14.04 -1.28 3.75
C ASN A 87 14.61 0.13 4.01
N PRO A 88 15.93 0.35 3.89
CA PRO A 88 16.52 1.67 4.14
C PRO A 88 16.18 2.71 3.08
N GLU A 89 15.60 2.31 1.94
CA GLU A 89 15.18 3.22 0.87
C GLU A 89 13.77 3.79 1.08
N MET A 90 13.07 3.35 2.13
CA MET A 90 11.73 3.84 2.49
C MET A 90 11.76 4.52 3.85
N ASP A 91 11.14 5.70 3.97
CA ASP A 91 11.01 6.40 5.25
C ASP A 91 10.25 5.57 6.31
N THR A 92 9.27 4.79 5.87
CA THR A 92 8.50 3.84 6.69
C THR A 92 9.13 2.44 6.74
N GLY A 93 10.34 2.28 6.20
CA GLY A 93 10.93 0.98 5.91
C GLY A 93 11.33 0.15 7.12
N GLU A 94 11.26 0.70 8.32
CA GLU A 94 11.45 -0.04 9.57
C GLU A 94 10.15 -0.68 10.11
N ILE A 95 9.00 -0.28 9.57
CA ILE A 95 7.67 -0.74 10.01
C ILE A 95 6.86 -1.33 8.85
N GLU A 96 5.79 -2.03 9.20
CA GLU A 96 4.74 -2.46 8.28
C GLU A 96 3.40 -2.51 9.00
N VAL A 97 2.32 -2.51 8.22
CA VAL A 97 0.95 -2.63 8.74
C VAL A 97 0.42 -4.02 8.42
N VAL A 98 0.09 -4.79 9.46
CA VAL A 98 -0.65 -6.05 9.28
C VAL A 98 -2.12 -5.70 9.07
N GLY A 99 -2.60 -5.86 7.84
CA GLY A 99 -3.99 -5.56 7.49
C GLY A 99 -4.95 -6.55 8.15
N SER A 100 -5.96 -6.02 8.83
CA SER A 100 -7.07 -6.79 9.41
C SER A 100 -8.41 -6.52 8.72
N SER A 101 -8.49 -5.44 7.93
CA SER A 101 -9.64 -5.13 7.09
C SER A 101 -9.17 -4.39 5.84
N LEU A 102 -9.78 -4.73 4.70
CA LEU A 102 -9.55 -4.10 3.42
C LEU A 102 -10.89 -3.73 2.79
N GLU A 103 -11.01 -2.49 2.35
CA GLU A 103 -12.12 -2.01 1.53
C GLU A 103 -11.58 -1.50 0.20
N ILE A 104 -12.14 -1.97 -0.92
CA ILE A 104 -11.84 -1.42 -2.24
C ILE A 104 -12.75 -0.21 -2.45
N LEU A 105 -12.20 0.99 -2.29
CA LEU A 105 -12.92 2.24 -2.52
C LEU A 105 -13.14 2.48 -4.02
N ASN A 106 -12.15 2.12 -4.83
CA ASN A 106 -12.26 2.15 -6.28
C ASN A 106 -11.29 1.18 -6.96
N SER A 107 -11.78 0.42 -7.94
CA SER A 107 -10.94 -0.39 -8.81
C SER A 107 -10.28 0.46 -9.90
N SER A 108 -9.12 0.04 -10.39
CA SER A 108 -8.44 0.67 -11.51
C SER A 108 -8.40 -0.21 -12.75
N LEU A 109 -8.46 0.40 -13.93
CA LEU A 109 -8.11 -0.26 -15.18
C LEU A 109 -6.58 -0.38 -15.29
N PRO A 110 -6.05 -1.30 -16.11
CA PRO A 110 -4.63 -1.35 -16.39
C PRO A 110 -4.10 0.03 -16.82
N THR A 111 -3.01 0.49 -16.20
CA THR A 111 -2.42 1.79 -16.55
C THR A 111 -1.72 1.73 -17.90
N PRO A 112 -1.69 2.85 -18.65
CA PRO A 112 -1.02 2.92 -19.95
C PRO A 112 0.51 2.78 -19.86
N PHE A 113 1.08 3.02 -18.67
CA PHE A 113 2.48 2.79 -18.34
C PHE A 113 2.64 2.49 -16.85
N GLN A 114 3.80 1.95 -16.46
CA GLN A 114 4.14 1.72 -15.06
C GLN A 114 4.50 3.05 -14.39
N LEU A 115 3.99 3.27 -13.18
CA LEU A 115 4.24 4.48 -12.40
C LEU A 115 5.54 4.35 -11.59
N ASP A 116 6.62 3.93 -12.25
CA ASP A 116 7.94 3.71 -11.62
C ASP A 116 8.90 4.80 -12.12
N GLU A 117 9.81 5.29 -11.26
CA GLU A 117 10.80 6.31 -11.60
C GLU A 117 11.69 5.90 -12.78
N TYR A 118 11.90 4.59 -12.97
CA TYR A 118 12.73 4.05 -14.05
C TYR A 118 11.95 3.67 -15.31
N ALA A 119 10.64 3.89 -15.36
CA ALA A 119 9.84 3.59 -16.53
C ALA A 119 10.20 4.56 -17.68
N SER A 120 10.79 4.04 -18.76
CA SER A 120 11.08 4.83 -19.96
C SER A 120 9.79 5.06 -20.75
N VAL A 121 9.04 6.09 -20.37
CA VAL A 121 7.77 6.50 -21.00
C VAL A 121 8.00 7.78 -21.81
N GLY A 122 7.57 7.77 -23.08
CA GLY A 122 7.68 8.93 -23.95
C GLY A 122 6.87 10.13 -23.44
N GLU A 123 7.41 11.34 -23.62
CA GLU A 123 6.80 12.60 -23.17
C GLU A 123 5.36 12.79 -23.66
N GLU A 124 5.06 12.41 -24.91
CA GLU A 124 3.70 12.48 -25.46
C GLU A 124 2.70 11.66 -24.62
N THR A 125 3.10 10.46 -24.20
CA THR A 125 2.25 9.58 -23.38
C THR A 125 2.10 10.15 -21.98
N ARG A 126 3.19 10.67 -21.39
CA ARG A 126 3.17 11.35 -20.09
C ARG A 126 2.24 12.56 -20.08
N LEU A 127 2.27 13.39 -21.12
CA LEU A 127 1.38 14.55 -21.25
C LEU A 127 -0.08 14.14 -21.44
N ARG A 128 -0.34 13.09 -22.24
CA ARG A 128 -1.70 12.58 -22.47
C ARG A 128 -2.34 12.04 -21.19
N TYR A 129 -1.56 11.34 -20.37
CA TYR A 129 -2.01 10.78 -19.11
C TYR A 129 -1.35 11.50 -17.93
N ARG A 130 -1.24 12.82 -18.00
CA ARG A 130 -0.53 13.63 -16.99
C ARG A 130 -1.06 13.45 -15.57
N PHE A 131 -2.33 13.06 -15.44
CA PHE A 131 -2.96 12.74 -14.16
C PHE A 131 -2.40 11.48 -13.48
N LEU A 132 -1.64 10.65 -14.20
CA LEU A 132 -0.91 9.49 -13.67
C LEU A 132 0.60 9.76 -13.50
N ASP A 133 1.08 10.96 -13.86
CA ASP A 133 2.50 11.28 -13.96
C ASP A 133 2.89 12.35 -12.92
N PHE A 134 2.99 11.91 -11.66
CA PHE A 134 3.33 12.72 -10.49
C PHE A 134 4.37 12.02 -9.62
#